data_AF-A0AAE4BR94-F1
#
_entry.id   AF-A0AAE4BR94-F1
#
_cell.length_a   1.000
_cell.length_b   1.000
_cell.length_c   1.000
_cell.angle_alpha   90.00
_cell.angle_beta   90.00
_cell.angle_gamma   90.00
#
_symmetry.space_group_name_H-M   'P 1'
#
loop_
_entity.id
_entity.type
_entity.pdbx_description
1 polymer ?
#
loop_
_entity_poly.entity_id
_entity_poly.type
_entity_poly.pdbx_seq_one_letter_code
_entity_poly.pdbx_strand_id
1 'polypeptide(L)'
;MNFEEYLASKKIDSVKFKKDDSALWHEFENHFEQMHPKSFTAQKLYLINNLRRKYTLTPQDDEIAKGSTKSSTPVIPKRKVQIKK
;
A
#
# COMPACT_ATOMS: atom_id res chain seq x y z
N MET A 1 -5.42 -8.47 -17.41
CA MET A 1 -4.61 -7.37 -16.84
C MET A 1 -3.58 -8.03 -15.97
N ASN A 2 -2.30 -7.84 -16.28
CA ASN A 2 -1.23 -8.30 -15.40
C ASN A 2 -1.12 -7.39 -14.16
N PHE A 3 -0.56 -7.88 -13.06
CA PHE A 3 -0.39 -7.07 -11.85
C PHE A 3 0.51 -5.84 -12.11
N GLU A 4 1.55 -6.00 -12.93
CA GLU A 4 2.45 -4.91 -13.33
C GLU A 4 1.72 -3.82 -14.15
N GLU A 5 0.86 -4.22 -15.10
CA GLU A 5 0.03 -3.28 -15.89
C GLU A 5 -0.95 -2.51 -15.00
N TYR A 6 -1.48 -3.19 -13.98
CA TYR A 6 -2.35 -2.57 -12.99
C TYR A 6 -1.60 -1.52 -12.16
N LEU A 7 -0.39 -1.81 -11.71
CA LEU A 7 0.46 -0.86 -10.97
C LEU A 7 0.82 0.36 -11.84
N ALA A 8 1.20 0.14 -13.10
CA ALA A 8 1.47 1.21 -14.06
C ALA A 8 0.25 2.13 -14.25
N SER A 9 -0.95 1.54 -14.35
CA SER A 9 -2.22 2.29 -14.42
C SER A 9 -2.48 3.14 -13.17
N LYS A 10 -1.90 2.78 -12.02
CA LYS A 10 -1.99 3.55 -10.75
C LYS A 10 -0.84 4.53 -10.55
N LYS A 11 0.06 4.68 -11.53
CA LYS A 11 1.29 5.50 -11.46
C LYS A 11 2.26 5.03 -10.37
N ILE A 12 2.33 3.71 -10.18
CA ILE A 12 3.25 3.07 -9.24
C ILE A 12 4.34 2.36 -10.05
N ASP A 13 5.59 2.58 -9.67
CA ASP A 13 6.72 1.85 -10.27
C ASP A 13 6.79 0.41 -9.73
N SER A 14 6.49 -0.57 -10.58
CA SER A 14 6.54 -1.99 -10.23
C SER A 14 7.96 -2.48 -9.93
N VAL A 15 8.97 -1.91 -10.60
CA VAL A 15 10.38 -2.29 -10.44
C VAL A 15 10.89 -1.78 -9.11
N LYS A 16 10.62 -0.51 -8.78
CA LYS A 16 11.00 0.09 -7.49
C LYS A 16 10.29 -0.62 -6.33
N PHE A 17 9.01 -0.94 -6.52
CA PHE A 17 8.23 -1.66 -5.51
C PHE A 17 8.78 -3.08 -5.26
N LYS A 18 9.08 -3.85 -6.31
CA LYS A 18 9.64 -5.20 -6.18
C LYS A 18 11.05 -5.20 -5.58
N LYS A 19 11.87 -4.19 -5.89
CA LYS A 19 13.22 -4.03 -5.31
C LYS A 19 13.19 -3.69 -3.83
N ASP A 20 12.25 -2.84 -3.38
CA ASP A 20 12.17 -2.45 -1.96
C ASP A 20 11.51 -3.56 -1.11
N ASP A 21 10.44 -4.19 -1.61
CA ASP A 21 9.75 -5.28 -0.92
C ASP A 21 9.19 -6.34 -1.89
N SER A 22 10.03 -7.32 -2.24
CA SER A 22 9.63 -8.43 -3.12
C SER A 22 8.65 -9.39 -2.46
N ALA A 23 8.59 -9.47 -1.12
CA ALA A 23 7.68 -10.37 -0.42
C ALA A 23 6.24 -9.84 -0.50
N LEU A 24 6.06 -8.55 -0.21
CA LEU A 24 4.77 -7.88 -0.31
C LEU A 24 4.30 -7.77 -1.76
N TRP A 25 5.23 -7.63 -2.71
CA TRP A 25 4.92 -7.68 -4.15
C TRP A 25 4.28 -9.02 -4.55
N HIS A 26 4.87 -10.15 -4.13
CA HIS A 26 4.35 -11.47 -4.49
C HIS A 26 3.04 -11.79 -3.75
N GLU A 27 2.88 -11.36 -2.49
CA GLU A 27 1.60 -11.46 -1.78
C GLU A 27 0.49 -10.68 -2.51
N PHE A 28 0.82 -9.51 -3.04
CA PHE A 28 -0.14 -8.68 -3.77
C PHE A 28 -0.48 -9.26 -5.12
N GLU A 29 0.50 -9.80 -5.84
CA GLU A 29 0.31 -10.54 -7.08
C GLU A 29 -0.66 -11.73 -6.85
N ASN A 30 -0.38 -12.58 -5.86
CA ASN A 30 -1.24 -13.71 -5.51
C ASN A 30 -2.67 -13.28 -5.14
N HIS A 31 -2.85 -12.18 -4.41
CA HIS A 31 -4.17 -11.64 -4.09
C HIS A 31 -4.87 -11.02 -5.31
N PHE A 32 -4.11 -10.43 -6.23
CA PHE A 32 -4.63 -9.86 -7.46
C PHE A 32 -5.06 -10.95 -8.45
N GLU A 33 -4.38 -12.09 -8.49
CA GLU A 33 -4.80 -13.25 -9.27
C GLU A 33 -6.14 -13.84 -8.77
N GLN A 34 -6.36 -13.80 -7.46
CA GLN A 34 -7.58 -14.35 -6.84
C GLN A 34 -8.82 -13.46 -7.01
N MET A 35 -8.67 -12.17 -7.39
CA MET A 35 -9.77 -11.21 -7.38
C MET A 35 -9.72 -10.18 -8.51
N HIS A 36 -10.88 -9.67 -8.93
CA HIS A 36 -10.93 -8.61 -9.93
C HIS A 36 -10.20 -7.31 -9.47
N PRO A 37 -9.52 -6.58 -10.38
CA PRO A 37 -8.73 -5.38 -10.03
C PRO A 37 -9.47 -4.34 -9.19
N LYS A 38 -10.77 -4.18 -9.42
CA LYS A 38 -11.63 -3.24 -8.66
C LYS A 38 -11.78 -3.66 -7.19
N SER A 39 -11.98 -4.94 -6.93
CA SER A 39 -12.10 -5.51 -5.58
C SER A 39 -10.77 -5.45 -4.85
N PHE A 40 -9.67 -5.80 -5.53
CA PHE A 40 -8.33 -5.65 -5.00
C PHE A 40 -8.03 -4.20 -4.60
N THR A 41 -8.36 -3.24 -5.48
CA THR A 41 -8.19 -1.80 -5.20
C THR A 41 -8.95 -1.39 -3.95
N ALA A 42 -10.19 -1.84 -3.78
CA ALA A 42 -11.01 -1.48 -2.63
C ALA A 42 -10.44 -2.03 -1.32
N GLN A 43 -10.00 -3.29 -1.31
CA GLN A 43 -9.42 -3.93 -0.13
C GLN A 43 -8.06 -3.36 0.25
N LYS A 44 -7.23 -3.02 -0.73
CA LYS A 44 -5.86 -2.56 -0.53
C LYS A 44 -5.68 -1.07 -0.77
N LEU A 45 -6.77 -0.29 -0.78
CA LEU A 45 -6.78 1.13 -1.14
C LEU A 45 -5.75 1.95 -0.35
N TYR A 46 -5.71 1.75 0.97
CA TYR A 46 -4.76 2.44 1.84
C TYR A 46 -3.30 2.08 1.53
N LEU A 47 -3.03 0.80 1.24
CA LEU A 47 -1.69 0.34 0.89
C LEU A 47 -1.30 0.89 -0.47
N ILE A 48 -2.18 0.80 -1.48
CA ILE A 48 -1.97 1.38 -2.81
C ILE A 48 -1.72 2.89 -2.72
N ASN A 49 -2.45 3.62 -1.88
CA ASN A 49 -2.21 5.06 -1.68
C ASN A 49 -0.84 5.34 -1.05
N ASN A 50 -0.37 4.50 -0.13
CA ASN A 50 0.99 4.60 0.41
C ASN A 50 2.04 4.28 -0.66
N LEU A 51 1.83 3.23 -1.45
CA LEU A 51 2.70 2.85 -2.57
C LEU A 51 2.80 3.98 -3.60
N ARG A 52 1.68 4.64 -3.92
CA ARG A 52 1.65 5.81 -4.84
C ARG A 52 2.47 7.00 -4.33
N ARG A 53 2.64 7.16 -3.03
CA ARG A 53 3.45 8.25 -2.44
C ARG A 53 4.93 7.86 -2.34
N LYS A 54 5.20 6.58 -2.05
CA LYS A 54 6.55 6.03 -1.88
C LYS A 54 7.25 5.74 -3.21
N TYR A 55 6.54 5.16 -4.16
CA TYR A 55 7.07 4.68 -5.45
C TYR A 55 6.39 5.43 -6.60
N THR A 56 6.34 6.76 -6.49
CA THR A 56 5.90 7.60 -7.60
C THR A 56 6.88 7.42 -8.76
N LEU A 57 6.37 7.28 -9.97
CA LEU A 57 7.16 7.25 -11.21
C LEU A 57 7.75 8.66 -11.49
N THR A 58 8.67 9.12 -10.64
CA THR A 58 9.45 10.33 -10.87
C THR A 58 10.70 9.98 -11.68
N PRO A 59 11.08 10.79 -12.67
CA PRO A 59 12.22 10.50 -13.56
C PRO A 59 13.60 10.64 -12.88
N GLN A 60 13.66 10.84 -11.57
CA GLN A 60 14.88 10.88 -10.78
C GLN A 60 14.68 10.13 -9.47
N ASP A 61 15.77 9.61 -8.92
CA ASP A 61 15.90 8.85 -7.67
C ASP A 61 15.79 7.32 -7.82
N ASP A 62 16.70 6.77 -8.63
CA ASP A 62 17.50 5.62 -8.20
C ASP A 62 18.32 6.02 -6.96
N GLU A 63 18.48 5.08 -6.03
CA GLU A 63 19.27 5.15 -4.79
C GLU A 63 18.63 5.93 -3.58
N ILE A 64 18.17 5.18 -2.56
CA ILE A 64 18.55 5.30 -1.12
C ILE A 64 17.54 4.53 -0.22
N ALA A 65 18.00 3.36 0.22
CA ALA A 65 18.00 2.81 1.58
C ALA A 65 16.77 2.87 2.53
N LYS A 66 16.43 1.67 3.04
CA LYS A 66 16.11 1.28 4.43
C LYS A 66 15.29 2.26 5.30
N GLY A 67 14.06 1.83 5.60
CA GLY A 67 13.61 1.63 6.98
C GLY A 67 12.83 2.75 7.67
N SER A 68 11.98 2.30 8.62
CA SER A 68 11.30 3.07 9.69
C SER A 68 9.96 3.71 9.27
N THR A 69 8.88 3.73 10.07
CA THR A 69 8.72 3.63 11.53
C THR A 69 7.32 3.07 11.89
N LYS A 70 7.25 2.37 13.03
CA LYS A 70 6.03 2.02 13.76
C LYS A 70 5.14 3.26 13.92
N SER A 71 3.94 3.28 13.36
CA SER A 71 2.94 4.30 13.71
C SER A 71 2.14 3.79 14.89
N SER A 72 2.61 4.19 16.07
CA SER A 72 1.82 4.32 17.28
C SER A 72 0.52 5.05 16.93
N THR A 73 -0.57 4.32 16.71
CA THR A 73 -1.89 4.94 16.70
C THR A 73 -2.16 5.37 18.14
N PRO A 74 -2.46 6.65 18.41
CA PRO A 74 -2.82 7.06 19.75
C PRO A 74 -4.14 6.37 20.08
N VAL A 75 -4.14 5.57 21.15
CA VAL A 75 -5.37 5.02 21.72
C VAL A 75 -6.20 6.21 22.17
N ILE A 76 -7.24 6.57 21.41
CA ILE A 76 -8.28 7.46 21.91
C ILE A 76 -9.06 6.65 22.95
N PRO A 77 -9.00 6.95 24.26
CA PRO A 77 -9.86 6.27 25.20
C PRO A 77 -11.30 6.60 24.86
N LYS A 78 -12.10 5.58 24.53
CA LYS A 78 -13.54 5.73 24.33
C LYS A 78 -14.12 6.32 25.61
N ARG A 79 -14.59 7.56 25.57
CA ARG A 79 -15.29 8.20 26.68
C ARG A 79 -16.57 7.41 26.93
N LYS A 80 -16.66 6.72 28.07
CA LYS A 80 -17.90 6.07 28.51
C LYS A 80 -18.93 7.18 28.76
N VAL A 81 -19.94 7.27 27.89
CA VAL A 81 -21.11 8.11 28.15
C VAL A 81 -21.86 7.45 29.31
N GLN A 82 -21.70 7.99 30.52
CA GLN A 82 -22.57 7.63 31.64
C GLN A 82 -23.89 8.35 31.41
N ILE A 83 -24.87 7.64 30.85
CA ILE A 83 -26.26 8.07 30.90
C ILE A 83 -26.67 7.88 32.36
N LYS A 84 -26.68 8.99 33.13
CA LYS A 84 -27.26 9.00 34.48
C LYS A 84 -28.79 8.97 34.34
N LYS A 85 -29.35 8.19 35.27
CA LYS A 85 -30.74 7.75 35.43
C LYS A 85 -31.77 8.87 35.42
#